data_AF-A0A239NT06-F1
#
_entry.id   AF-A0A239NT06-F1
#
_cell.length_a   1.000
_cell.length_b   1.000
_cell.length_c   1.000
_cell.angle_alpha   90.00
_cell.angle_beta   90.00
_cell.angle_gamma   90.00
#
_symmetry.space_group_name_H-M   'P 1'
#
loop_
_entity.id
_entity.type
_entity.pdbx_description
1 polymer ?
#
loop_
_entity_poly.entity_id
_entity_poly.type
_entity_poly.pdbx_seq_one_letter_code
_entity_poly.pdbx_strand_id
1 'polypeptide(L)'
;MAFARLSGDPGDRVRPFLPAFPGGSLSDGVVRLTPLTAADADDYHALQNLPDVVRYSVPQEGPSPARPRNSAARRACAGWPVSGSS
;
A
#
# COMPACT_ATOMS: atom_id res chain seq x y z
N MET A 1 19.58 -7.29 -1.27
CA MET A 1 19.42 -5.96 -1.89
C MET A 1 19.12 -4.94 -0.81
N ALA A 2 19.85 -3.82 -0.79
CA ALA A 2 19.68 -2.74 0.17
C ALA A 2 19.36 -1.45 -0.61
N PHE A 3 18.35 -0.72 -0.14
CA PHE A 3 18.01 0.59 -0.67
C PHE A 3 18.68 1.64 0.22
N ALA A 4 19.44 2.55 -0.38
CA ALA A 4 20.12 3.63 0.31
C ALA A 4 19.57 4.97 -0.15
N ARG A 5 19.66 5.97 0.75
CA ARG A 5 19.32 7.35 0.42
C ARG A 5 20.36 7.95 -0.50
N LEU A 6 19.93 8.85 -1.38
CA LEU A 6 20.85 9.63 -2.22
C LEU A 6 21.61 10.65 -1.36
N SER A 7 22.81 11.03 -1.79
CA SER A 7 23.66 11.98 -1.06
C SER A 7 23.02 13.35 -0.81
N GLY A 8 22.02 13.73 -1.60
CA GLY A 8 21.23 14.95 -1.44
C GLY A 8 19.82 14.73 -0.86
N ASP A 9 19.47 13.51 -0.42
CA ASP A 9 18.19 13.26 0.24
C ASP A 9 18.22 13.87 1.66
N PRO A 10 17.33 14.84 1.98
CA PRO A 10 17.31 15.52 3.27
C PRO A 10 17.04 14.58 4.46
N GLY A 11 16.65 13.32 4.24
CA GLY A 11 16.46 12.38 5.33
C GLY A 11 15.04 12.39 5.91
N ASP A 12 14.29 13.45 5.65
CA ASP A 12 12.94 13.60 6.18
C ASP A 12 11.96 12.59 5.59
N ARG A 13 10.97 12.20 6.39
CA ARG A 13 9.82 11.46 5.86
C ARG A 13 9.06 12.39 4.93
N VAL A 14 8.78 11.89 3.72
CA VAL A 14 7.85 12.53 2.79
C VAL A 14 6.51 12.70 3.50
N ARG A 15 6.08 13.95 3.70
CA ARG A 15 4.74 14.23 4.20
C ARG A 15 3.73 13.93 3.09
N PRO A 16 2.57 13.30 3.40
CA PRO A 16 1.53 13.10 2.42
C PRO A 16 1.16 14.44 1.77
N PHE A 17 1.21 14.50 0.44
CA PHE A 17 0.82 15.70 -0.31
C PHE A 17 -0.68 15.97 -0.21
N LEU A 18 -1.48 14.91 -0.01
CA LEU A 18 -2.93 14.99 0.12
C LEU A 18 -3.37 14.89 1.59
N PRO A 19 -4.41 15.63 2.01
CA PRO A 19 -5.01 15.51 3.32
C PRO A 19 -5.71 14.16 3.49
N ALA A 20 -6.02 13.81 4.74
CA ALA A 20 -6.83 12.64 5.04
C ALA A 20 -8.27 12.78 4.55
N PHE A 21 -8.87 11.64 4.18
CA PHE A 21 -10.31 11.59 3.99
C PHE A 21 -11.03 11.91 5.30
N PRO A 22 -12.09 12.73 5.29
CA PRO A 22 -12.94 12.91 6.46
C PRO A 22 -13.41 11.57 7.01
N GLY A 23 -13.20 11.31 8.30
CA GLY A 23 -13.55 10.03 8.93
C GLY A 23 -12.66 8.85 8.53
N GLY A 24 -11.54 9.08 7.84
CA GLY A 24 -10.56 8.05 7.50
C GLY A 24 -11.02 7.04 6.44
N SER A 25 -12.13 7.30 5.74
CA SER A 25 -12.64 6.44 4.68
C SER A 25 -13.41 7.25 3.64
N LEU A 26 -13.46 6.73 2.42
CA LEU A 26 -14.27 7.28 1.34
C LEU A 26 -15.37 6.28 0.97
N SER A 27 -16.57 6.75 0.68
CA SER A 27 -17.67 5.89 0.25
C SER A 27 -18.50 6.58 -0.82
N ASP A 28 -18.96 5.82 -1.81
CA ASP A 28 -19.98 6.24 -2.79
C ASP A 28 -21.41 5.78 -2.40
N GLY A 29 -21.56 5.16 -1.23
CA GLY A 29 -22.80 4.58 -0.73
C GLY A 29 -22.91 3.07 -0.96
N VAL A 30 -22.07 2.48 -1.82
CA VAL A 30 -22.03 1.04 -2.12
C VAL A 30 -20.67 0.45 -1.72
N VAL A 31 -19.58 1.11 -2.09
CA VAL A 31 -18.21 0.70 -1.82
C VAL A 31 -17.60 1.63 -0.80
N ARG A 32 -16.95 1.04 0.21
CA ARG A 32 -16.17 1.79 1.21
C ARG A 32 -14.68 1.53 1.01
N LEU A 33 -13.93 2.59 0.73
CA LEU A 33 -12.48 2.57 0.69
C LEU A 33 -11.93 2.90 2.07
N THR A 34 -11.06 2.03 2.58
CA THR A 34 -10.37 2.20 3.86
C THR A 34 -8.86 2.02 3.67
N PRO A 35 -8.03 2.60 4.56
CA PRO A 35 -6.62 2.28 4.59
C PRO A 35 -6.43 0.78 4.73
N LEU A 36 -5.64 0.21 3.83
CA LEU A 36 -5.23 -1.18 3.92
C LEU A 36 -4.45 -1.38 5.24
N THR A 37 -4.47 -2.59 5.80
CA THR A 37 -3.78 -2.93 7.04
C THR A 37 -2.96 -4.21 6.87
N ALA A 38 -2.19 -4.57 7.91
CA ALA A 38 -1.47 -5.84 7.91
C ALA A 38 -2.42 -7.06 7.96
N ALA A 39 -3.64 -6.90 8.45
CA ALA A 39 -4.64 -7.97 8.47
C ALA A 39 -5.10 -8.34 7.05
N ASP A 40 -5.11 -7.37 6.13
CA ASP A 40 -5.54 -7.56 4.73
C ASP A 40 -4.44 -8.16 3.85
N ALA A 41 -3.25 -8.41 4.41
CA ALA A 41 -2.11 -8.95 3.67
C ALA A 41 -2.46 -10.25 2.94
N ASP A 42 -3.36 -11.02 3.55
CA ASP A 42 -3.71 -12.33 3.05
C ASP A 42 -4.51 -12.27 1.75
N ASP A 43 -5.62 -11.56 1.80
CA ASP A 43 -6.49 -11.34 0.65
C ASP A 43 -5.78 -10.54 -0.44
N TYR A 44 -4.99 -9.53 -0.05
CA TYR A 44 -4.18 -8.76 -0.99
C TYR A 44 -3.19 -9.63 -1.75
N HIS A 45 -2.53 -10.58 -1.08
CA HIS A 45 -1.60 -11.49 -1.73
C HIS A 45 -2.32 -12.47 -2.66
N ALA A 46 -3.50 -12.96 -2.28
CA ALA A 46 -4.29 -13.83 -3.15
C ALA A 46 -4.72 -13.08 -4.43
N LEU A 47 -5.20 -11.84 -4.29
CA LEU A 47 -5.55 -10.95 -5.39
C LEU A 47 -4.38 -10.75 -6.37
N GLN A 48 -3.19 -10.50 -5.85
CA GLN A 48 -1.99 -10.27 -6.68
C GLN A 48 -1.50 -11.50 -7.45
N ASN A 49 -2.03 -12.69 -7.14
CA ASN A 49 -1.75 -13.92 -7.88
C ASN A 49 -2.87 -14.30 -8.87
N LEU A 50 -3.97 -13.55 -8.93
CA LEU A 50 -5.02 -13.79 -9.90
C LEU A 50 -4.50 -13.51 -11.33
N PRO A 51 -4.71 -14.40 -12.31
CA PRO A 51 -4.21 -14.22 -13.67
C PRO A 51 -4.63 -12.89 -14.30
N ASP A 52 -5.87 -12.47 -14.07
CA ASP A 52 -6.40 -11.21 -14.60
C ASP A 52 -5.70 -9.98 -13.99
N VAL A 53 -5.29 -10.06 -12.73
CA VAL A 53 -4.53 -8.99 -12.06
C VAL A 53 -3.09 -8.97 -12.54
N VAL A 54 -2.45 -10.15 -12.62
CA VAL A 54 -1.07 -10.30 -13.12
C VAL A 54 -0.96 -9.79 -14.56
N ARG A 55 -1.96 -10.08 -15.40
CA ARG A 55 -2.03 -9.62 -16.79
C ARG A 55 -1.89 -8.10 -16.93
N TYR A 56 -2.36 -7.32 -15.97
CA TYR A 56 -2.28 -5.84 -16.00
C TYR A 56 -1.26 -5.27 -15.01
N SER A 57 -0.44 -6.12 -14.38
CA SER A 57 0.59 -5.71 -13.44
C SER A 57 1.90 -5.32 -14.14
N VAL A 58 2.72 -4.51 -13.48
CA VAL A 58 4.07 -4.15 -13.95
C VAL A 58 5.08 -4.45 -12.84
N PRO A 59 5.99 -5.45 -13.03
CA PRO A 59 6.02 -6.42 -14.14
C PRO A 59 4.79 -7.34 -14.13
N GLN A 60 4.51 -8.00 -15.26
CA GLN A 60 3.40 -8.96 -15.41
C GLN A 60 3.72 -10.31 -14.75
N GLU A 61 4.15 -10.26 -13.49
CA GLU A 61 4.55 -11.41 -12.69
C GLU A 61 3.94 -11.27 -11.30
N GLY A 62 3.51 -12.40 -10.72
CA GLY A 62 3.02 -12.43 -9.34
C GLY A 62 4.11 -12.07 -8.31
N PRO A 63 3.74 -11.80 -7.05
CA PRO A 63 4.71 -11.54 -6.00
C PRO A 63 5.69 -12.71 -5.85
N SER A 64 6.99 -12.42 -5.77
CA SER A 64 8.01 -13.43 -5.49
C SER A 64 7.70 -14.21 -4.19
N PRO A 65 7.89 -15.55 -4.15
CA PRO A 65 7.67 -16.35 -2.94
C PRO A 65 8.53 -15.93 -1.74
N ALA A 66 9.68 -15.31 -2.00
CA ALA A 66 10.59 -14.82 -0.95
C ALA A 66 10.12 -13.50 -0.31
N ARG A 67 9.06 -12.87 -0.85
CA ARG A 67 8.54 -11.59 -0.36
C ARG A 67 7.57 -11.83 0.81
N PRO A 68 7.77 -11.19 1.97
CA PRO A 68 6.82 -11.29 3.08
C PRO A 68 5.44 -10.78 2.67
N ARG A 69 4.38 -11.53 3.02
CA ARG A 69 2.99 -11.26 2.62
C ARG A 69 2.53 -9.84 2.97
N ASN A 70 2.89 -9.36 4.15
CA ASN A 70 2.54 -8.02 4.64
C ASN A 70 3.36 -6.86 4.03
N SER A 71 4.45 -7.16 3.30
CA SER A 71 5.36 -6.12 2.80
C SER A 71 4.74 -5.29 1.68
N ALA A 72 3.80 -5.87 0.93
CA ALA A 72 3.05 -5.20 -0.11
C ALA A 72 1.97 -4.29 0.48
N ALA A 73 1.18 -4.84 1.41
CA ALA A 73 0.17 -4.07 2.13
C ALA A 73 0.82 -2.85 2.79
N ARG A 74 1.89 -3.03 3.57
CA ARG A 74 2.64 -1.91 4.20
C ARG A 74 3.09 -0.82 3.21
N ARG A 75 3.52 -1.18 1.99
CA ARG A 75 3.90 -0.18 0.97
C ARG A 75 2.68 0.54 0.39
N ALA A 76 1.59 -0.17 0.14
CA ALA A 76 0.34 0.42 -0.30
C ALA A 76 -0.25 1.37 0.78
N CYS A 77 -0.09 1.03 2.06
CA CYS A 77 -0.51 1.84 3.20
C CYS A 77 0.36 3.08 3.42
N ALA A 78 1.63 3.07 3.01
CA ALA A 78 2.61 4.08 3.41
C ALA A 78 2.29 5.50 2.88
N GLY A 79 1.38 5.62 1.92
CA GLY A 79 0.88 6.90 1.39
C GLY A 79 -0.50 7.32 1.89
N TRP A 80 -1.18 6.49 2.71
CA TRP A 80 -2.50 6.83 3.22
C TRP A 80 -2.36 7.59 4.53
N PRO A 81 -2.92 8.81 4.63
CA PRO A 81 -2.98 9.51 5.91
C PRO A 81 -3.90 8.74 6.86
N VAL A 82 -3.30 8.03 7.81
CA VAL A 82 -4.03 7.48 8.96
C VAL A 82 -4.45 8.65 9.84
N SER A 83 -5.74 8.76 10.14
CA SER A 83 -6.23 9.68 11.16
C SER A 83 -5.56 9.33 12.48
N GLY A 84 -4.64 10.19 12.92
CA GLY A 84 -4.07 10.13 14.25
C GLY A 84 -5.15 10.49 15.27
N SER A 85 -5.54 9.51 16.07
CA SER A 85 -6.23 9.75 17.34
C SER A 85 -5.17 9.89 18.42
N SER A 86 -5.02 11.12 18.93
CA SER A 86 -4.63 11.56 20.28
C SER A 86 -3.85 12.87 20.24
#